data_AF-A0A947Y4L5-F1
#
_entry.id   AF-A0A947Y4L5-F1
#
_cell.length_a   1.000
_cell.length_b   1.000
_cell.length_c   1.000
_cell.angle_alpha   90.00
_cell.angle_beta   90.00
_cell.angle_gamma   90.00
#
_symmetry.space_group_name_H-M   'P 1'
#
loop_
_entity.id
_entity.type
_entity.pdbx_description
1 polymer ?
#
loop_
_entity_poly.entity_id
_entity_poly.type
_entity_poly.pdbx_seq_one_letter_code
_entity_poly.pdbx_strand_id
1 'polypeptide(L)'
;FVHFLKTFSRTIVLDMNPIDFSTLCIVGILYLLYVRGFKKLSVIVMLLSLVVFLFINLARAYLLALFISPLLYLVIRKGKAAFLMTCLLGGTLAFTVFLAANVDYFRVYESQTIRGEAVHGFDRITKLTYWKQTLYGRGLHFKEGLREFTKAPIVGQGMRTGKSKYSWEHTYFTWHSFNLEWLVFGGIVGYLLYSAVLLSSFRAAGKYARQDKMAATILLAITLILINSATNGIMHGMMPYAVFILLGFSQSRGRELQMNSPVAQR
;
A
#
# COMPACT_ATOMS: atom_id res chain seq x y z
N PHE A 1 11.43 -0.67 -21.52
CA PHE A 1 12.44 0.41 -21.44
C PHE A 1 12.46 1.27 -22.71
N VAL A 2 12.70 0.72 -23.90
CA VAL A 2 12.68 1.50 -25.17
C VAL A 2 11.34 2.22 -25.38
N HIS A 3 10.21 1.56 -25.08
CA HIS A 3 8.89 2.20 -25.15
C HIS A 3 8.75 3.38 -24.17
N PHE A 4 9.18 3.21 -22.92
CA PHE A 4 9.22 4.30 -21.94
C PHE A 4 10.09 5.47 -22.40
N LEU A 5 11.30 5.22 -22.92
CA LEU A 5 12.18 6.27 -23.41
C LEU A 5 11.59 7.03 -24.61
N LYS A 6 10.79 6.36 -25.44
CA LYS A 6 10.14 6.98 -26.61
C LYS A 6 8.88 7.76 -26.26
N THR A 7 8.13 7.32 -25.25
CA THR A 7 6.77 7.83 -24.98
C THR A 7 6.64 8.58 -23.66
N PHE A 8 7.63 8.45 -22.77
CA PHE A 8 7.55 8.90 -21.38
C PHE A 8 6.27 8.42 -20.65
N SER A 9 5.71 7.29 -21.10
CA SER A 9 4.46 6.73 -20.60
C SER A 9 4.68 5.38 -19.90
N ARG A 10 3.76 5.02 -18.98
CA ARG A 10 3.83 3.73 -18.27
C ARG A 10 3.90 2.58 -19.27
N THR A 11 4.81 1.65 -19.01
CA THR A 11 4.95 0.44 -19.81
C THR A 11 4.29 -0.73 -19.09
N ILE A 12 3.44 -1.48 -19.79
CA ILE A 12 2.96 -2.79 -19.31
C ILE A 12 4.15 -3.76 -19.38
N VAL A 13 4.46 -4.42 -18.27
CA VAL A 13 5.58 -5.35 -18.16
C VAL A 13 5.01 -6.73 -17.88
N LEU A 14 5.34 -7.72 -18.72
CA LEU A 14 4.84 -9.10 -18.63
C LEU A 14 3.30 -9.20 -18.61
N ASP A 15 2.62 -8.34 -19.38
CA ASP A 15 1.15 -8.24 -19.41
C ASP A 15 0.48 -7.97 -18.05
N MET A 16 1.25 -7.56 -17.03
CA MET A 16 0.75 -7.20 -15.72
C MET A 16 0.43 -5.72 -15.63
N ASN A 17 -0.62 -5.38 -14.87
CA ASN A 17 -0.91 -4.00 -14.51
C ASN A 17 0.33 -3.38 -13.81
N PRO A 18 0.75 -2.15 -14.16
CA PRO A 18 1.90 -1.49 -13.53
C PRO A 18 1.86 -1.46 -11.99
N ILE A 19 0.67 -1.37 -11.40
CA ILE A 19 0.50 -1.38 -9.93
C ILE A 19 0.85 -2.76 -9.34
N ASP A 20 0.43 -3.83 -10.00
CA ASP A 20 0.66 -5.22 -9.60
C ASP A 20 2.14 -5.55 -9.64
N PHE A 21 2.76 -5.24 -10.78
CA PHE A 21 4.18 -5.45 -10.97
C PHE A 21 5.00 -4.65 -9.96
N SER A 22 4.64 -3.39 -9.70
CA SER A 22 5.33 -2.56 -8.70
C SER A 22 5.20 -3.10 -7.29
N THR A 23 4.03 -3.68 -6.95
CA THR A 23 3.79 -4.33 -5.67
C THR A 23 4.69 -5.56 -5.48
N LEU A 24 4.92 -6.35 -6.53
CA LEU A 24 5.88 -7.46 -6.47
C LEU A 24 7.33 -6.97 -6.40
N CYS A 25 7.69 -5.95 -7.18
CA CYS A 25 9.02 -5.38 -7.17
C CYS A 25 9.42 -4.88 -5.78
N ILE A 26 8.51 -4.18 -5.07
CA ILE A 26 8.83 -3.68 -3.73
C ILE A 26 9.13 -4.82 -2.75
N VAL A 27 8.38 -5.93 -2.81
CA VAL A 27 8.64 -7.11 -1.97
C VAL A 27 10.02 -7.70 -2.27
N GLY A 28 10.35 -7.88 -3.55
CA GLY A 28 11.65 -8.39 -3.98
C GLY A 28 12.82 -7.48 -3.58
N ILE A 29 12.67 -6.16 -3.74
CA ILE A 29 13.69 -5.18 -3.35
C ILE A 29 13.96 -5.26 -1.85
N LEU A 30 12.92 -5.25 -1.02
CA LEU A 30 13.10 -5.32 0.43
C LEU A 30 13.77 -6.63 0.86
N TYR A 31 13.39 -7.76 0.26
CA TYR A 31 14.04 -9.04 0.52
C TYR A 31 15.54 -8.98 0.22
N LEU A 32 15.92 -8.50 -0.97
CA LEU A 32 17.32 -8.38 -1.39
C LEU A 32 18.12 -7.41 -0.53
N LEU A 33 17.51 -6.29 -0.10
CA LEU A 33 18.18 -5.28 0.74
C LEU A 33 18.47 -5.79 2.16
N TYR A 34 17.50 -6.47 2.79
CA TYR A 34 17.51 -6.68 4.24
C TYR A 34 17.78 -8.12 4.69
N VAL A 35 17.53 -9.13 3.85
CA VAL A 35 17.66 -10.56 4.25
C VAL A 35 19.02 -11.14 3.86
N ARG A 36 19.61 -10.68 2.73
CA ARG A 36 20.94 -11.09 2.21
C ARG A 36 21.18 -12.61 2.17
N GLY A 37 20.90 -13.25 1.03
CA GLY A 37 21.18 -14.68 0.79
C GLY A 37 21.98 -14.99 -0.49
N PHE A 38 22.34 -13.99 -1.29
CA PHE A 38 22.94 -14.19 -2.61
C PHE A 38 24.32 -13.50 -2.74
N LYS A 39 25.06 -13.85 -3.80
CA LYS A 39 26.35 -13.22 -4.16
C LYS A 39 26.18 -11.71 -4.37
N LYS A 40 27.14 -10.90 -3.90
CA LYS A 40 27.04 -9.42 -3.91
C LYS A 40 26.69 -8.83 -5.28
N LEU A 41 27.32 -9.32 -6.35
CA LEU A 41 27.08 -8.80 -7.71
C LEU A 41 25.67 -9.11 -8.21
N SER A 42 25.17 -10.35 -8.02
CA SER A 42 23.82 -10.71 -8.46
C SER A 42 22.75 -9.93 -7.70
N VAL A 43 22.95 -9.69 -6.40
CA VAL A 43 22.06 -8.81 -5.61
C VAL A 43 22.01 -7.41 -6.18
N ILE A 44 23.16 -6.81 -6.51
CA ILE A 44 23.23 -5.46 -7.06
C ILE A 44 22.50 -5.39 -8.40
N VAL A 45 22.77 -6.35 -9.30
CA VAL A 45 22.11 -6.40 -10.62
C VAL A 45 20.60 -6.52 -10.47
N MET A 46 20.11 -7.47 -9.65
CA MET A 46 18.67 -7.65 -9.43
C MET A 46 18.02 -6.41 -8.79
N LEU A 47 18.66 -5.80 -7.80
CA LEU A 47 18.17 -4.58 -7.17
C LEU A 47 18.05 -3.43 -8.17
N LEU A 48 19.09 -3.20 -8.98
CA LEU A 48 19.06 -2.15 -10.01
C LEU A 48 17.95 -2.42 -11.01
N SER A 49 17.78 -3.66 -11.48
CA SER A 49 16.69 -4.01 -12.39
C SER A 49 15.31 -3.71 -11.78
N LEU A 50 15.06 -4.13 -10.54
CA LEU A 50 13.76 -3.92 -9.87
C LEU A 50 13.48 -2.43 -9.61
N VAL A 51 14.49 -1.65 -9.21
CA VAL A 51 14.35 -0.21 -9.01
C VAL A 51 14.08 0.51 -10.34
N VAL A 52 14.78 0.12 -11.42
CA VAL A 52 14.51 0.64 -12.77
C VAL A 52 13.07 0.33 -13.18
N PHE A 53 12.56 -0.86 -12.88
CA PHE A 53 11.16 -1.19 -13.18
C PHE A 53 10.15 -0.37 -12.36
N LEU A 54 10.40 -0.12 -11.07
CA LEU A 54 9.55 0.78 -10.28
C LEU A 54 9.52 2.19 -10.90
N PHE A 55 10.66 2.66 -11.40
CA PHE A 55 10.76 3.96 -12.05
C PHE A 55 9.98 4.00 -13.37
N ILE A 56 10.16 3.00 -14.25
CA ILE A 56 9.45 2.88 -15.54
C ILE A 56 7.93 2.80 -15.34
N ASN A 57 7.49 2.14 -14.27
CA ASN A 57 6.06 2.05 -13.92
C ASN A 57 5.49 3.32 -13.27
N LEU A 58 6.34 4.35 -13.08
CA LEU A 58 5.99 5.60 -12.42
C LEU A 58 5.37 5.36 -11.02
N ALA A 59 5.88 4.36 -10.29
CA ALA A 59 5.37 3.91 -8.99
C ALA A 59 5.85 4.80 -7.83
N ARG A 60 5.53 6.09 -7.92
CA ARG A 60 6.04 7.17 -7.04
C ARG A 60 5.91 6.88 -5.53
N ALA A 61 4.79 6.32 -5.10
CA ALA A 61 4.55 6.01 -3.69
C ALA A 61 5.49 4.92 -3.18
N TYR A 62 5.78 3.89 -3.99
CA TYR A 62 6.77 2.87 -3.63
C TYR A 62 8.20 3.39 -3.65
N LEU A 63 8.54 4.31 -4.56
CA LEU A 63 9.85 4.96 -4.56
C LEU A 63 10.06 5.80 -3.28
N LEU A 64 9.06 6.58 -2.87
CA LEU A 64 9.10 7.33 -1.61
C LEU A 64 9.14 6.37 -0.41
N ALA A 65 8.36 5.29 -0.46
CA ALA A 65 8.32 4.25 0.57
C ALA A 65 9.69 3.56 0.75
N LEU A 66 10.44 3.34 -0.33
CA LEU A 66 11.81 2.83 -0.28
C LEU A 66 12.77 3.79 0.41
N PHE A 67 12.62 5.10 0.19
CA PHE A 67 13.47 6.09 0.85
C PHE A 67 13.28 6.09 2.37
N ILE A 68 12.04 5.94 2.84
CA ILE A 68 11.73 5.88 4.28
C ILE A 68 11.92 4.48 4.88
N SER A 69 12.10 3.44 4.06
CA SER A 69 12.15 2.05 4.50
C SER A 69 13.25 1.75 5.54
N PRO A 70 14.46 2.36 5.50
CA PRO A 70 15.47 2.14 6.53
C PRO A 70 15.00 2.59 7.92
N LEU A 71 14.32 3.73 8.01
CA LEU A 71 13.79 4.25 9.27
C LEU A 71 12.71 3.32 9.83
N LEU A 72 11.77 2.92 8.97
CA LEU A 72 10.71 1.98 9.35
C LEU A 72 11.27 0.62 9.76
N TYR A 73 12.27 0.11 9.03
CA TYR A 73 12.98 -1.11 9.38
C TYR A 73 13.60 -1.02 10.78
N LEU A 74 14.28 0.08 11.10
CA LEU A 74 14.87 0.29 12.43
C LEU A 74 13.81 0.29 13.54
N VAL A 75 12.65 0.90 13.32
CA VAL A 75 11.53 0.86 14.29
C VAL A 75 11.02 -0.57 14.50
N ILE A 76 10.86 -1.34 13.41
CA ILE A 76 10.46 -2.75 13.46
C ILE A 76 11.51 -3.59 14.20
N ARG A 77 12.81 -3.40 13.91
CA ARG A 77 13.94 -4.05 14.59
C ARG A 77 14.04 -3.71 16.07
N LYS A 78 13.48 -2.58 16.51
CA LYS A 78 13.33 -2.25 17.95
C LYS A 78 12.14 -2.96 18.61
N GLY A 79 11.42 -3.80 17.87
CA GLY A 79 10.19 -4.48 18.34
C GLY A 79 9.00 -3.55 18.48
N LYS A 80 9.04 -2.37 17.84
CA LYS A 80 7.94 -1.38 17.85
C LYS A 80 7.01 -1.54 16.65
N ALA A 81 6.92 -2.75 16.08
CA ALA A 81 6.11 -3.02 14.88
C ALA A 81 4.61 -2.75 15.10
N ALA A 82 4.04 -3.19 16.22
CA ALA A 82 2.63 -2.93 16.56
C ALA A 82 2.35 -1.44 16.77
N PHE A 83 3.29 -0.71 17.41
CA PHE A 83 3.20 0.75 17.56
C PHE A 83 3.21 1.45 16.19
N LEU A 84 4.13 1.05 15.31
CA LEU A 84 4.20 1.58 13.95
C LEU A 84 2.89 1.34 13.19
N MET A 85 2.32 0.15 13.29
CA MET A 85 1.03 -0.17 12.65
C MET A 85 -0.11 0.67 13.23
N THR A 86 -0.13 0.87 14.55
CA THR A 86 -1.13 1.72 15.21
C THR A 86 -1.04 3.17 14.70
N CYS A 87 0.17 3.72 14.61
CA CYS A 87 0.41 5.04 14.03
C CYS A 87 -0.02 5.11 12.56
N LEU A 88 0.23 4.06 11.78
CA LEU A 88 -0.17 4.00 10.37
C LEU A 88 -1.70 4.00 10.24
N LEU A 89 -2.40 3.11 10.93
CA LEU A 89 -3.86 3.02 10.89
C LEU A 89 -4.51 4.33 11.38
N GLY A 90 -4.11 4.80 12.57
CA GLY A 90 -4.64 6.03 13.15
C GLY A 90 -4.31 7.28 12.33
N GLY A 91 -3.07 7.41 11.86
CA GLY A 91 -2.62 8.55 11.07
C GLY A 91 -3.28 8.61 9.70
N THR A 92 -3.41 7.48 9.01
CA THR A 92 -4.09 7.43 7.70
C THR A 92 -5.59 7.64 7.81
N LEU A 93 -6.24 7.16 8.88
CA LEU A 93 -7.65 7.43 9.16
C LEU A 93 -7.86 8.92 9.48
N ALA A 94 -7.05 9.50 10.36
CA ALA A 94 -7.10 10.92 10.69
C ALA A 94 -6.89 11.79 9.44
N PHE A 95 -5.92 11.43 8.58
CA PHE A 95 -5.69 12.12 7.32
C PHE A 95 -6.89 12.02 6.36
N THR A 96 -7.52 10.84 6.29
CA THR A 96 -8.74 10.63 5.49
C THR A 96 -9.88 11.54 5.96
N VAL A 97 -10.14 11.57 7.28
CA VAL A 97 -11.18 12.41 7.88
C VAL A 97 -10.86 13.89 7.67
N PHE A 98 -9.60 14.29 7.88
CA PHE A 98 -9.14 15.66 7.67
C PHE A 98 -9.39 16.13 6.24
N LEU A 99 -8.97 15.34 5.23
CA LEU A 99 -9.17 15.71 3.83
C LEU A 99 -10.65 15.80 3.45
N ALA A 100 -11.47 14.86 3.93
CA ALA A 100 -12.89 14.85 3.62
C ALA A 100 -13.65 16.01 4.28
N ALA A 101 -13.32 16.35 5.53
CA ALA A 101 -13.95 17.45 6.27
C ALA A 101 -13.55 18.83 5.71
N ASN A 102 -12.37 18.93 5.09
CA ASN A 102 -11.85 20.19 4.56
C ASN A 102 -11.90 20.27 3.03
N VAL A 103 -12.60 19.36 2.35
CA VAL A 103 -12.60 19.32 0.88
C VAL A 103 -13.06 20.64 0.25
N ASP A 104 -13.98 21.36 0.91
CA ASP A 104 -14.54 22.61 0.40
C ASP A 104 -13.54 23.79 0.47
N TYR A 105 -12.51 23.70 1.33
CA TYR A 105 -11.36 24.62 1.33
C TYR A 105 -10.43 24.35 0.15
N PHE A 106 -10.38 23.11 -0.32
CA PHE A 106 -9.60 22.70 -1.48
C PHE A 106 -10.47 22.87 -2.73
N ARG A 107 -10.64 24.12 -3.19
CA ARG A 107 -11.36 24.41 -4.46
C ARG A 107 -10.86 23.48 -5.56
N VAL A 108 -11.65 22.46 -5.88
CA VAL A 108 -11.46 21.66 -7.08
C VAL A 108 -11.82 22.60 -8.21
N TYR A 109 -10.82 23.16 -8.88
CA TYR A 109 -11.06 23.88 -10.12
C TYR A 109 -11.79 22.90 -11.05
N GLU A 110 -13.10 23.11 -11.24
CA GLU A 110 -14.03 22.23 -11.96
C GLU A 110 -13.66 21.98 -13.42
N SER A 111 -12.63 22.64 -13.95
CA SER A 111 -12.32 22.59 -15.37
C SER A 111 -10.86 22.29 -15.66
N GLN A 112 -10.32 21.17 -15.18
CA GLN A 112 -9.37 20.42 -16.00
C GLN A 112 -9.67 18.95 -15.81
N THR A 113 -10.46 18.40 -16.73
CA THR A 113 -10.26 17.02 -17.17
C THR A 113 -8.76 16.81 -17.21
N ILE A 114 -8.22 16.01 -16.29
CA ILE A 114 -6.85 15.55 -16.39
C ILE A 114 -6.84 14.82 -17.73
N ARG A 115 -6.39 15.49 -18.80
CA ARG A 115 -6.32 14.89 -20.14
C ARG A 115 -5.63 13.55 -19.96
N GLY A 116 -6.20 12.48 -20.55
CA GLY A 116 -5.72 11.11 -20.36
C GLY A 116 -4.19 10.96 -20.52
N GLU A 117 -3.57 11.81 -21.33
CA GLU A 117 -2.12 11.92 -21.52
C GLU A 117 -1.35 12.19 -20.21
N ALA A 118 -1.84 13.04 -19.30
CA ALA A 118 -1.19 13.32 -18.01
C ALA A 118 -1.37 12.16 -17.00
N VAL A 119 -2.36 11.30 -17.18
CA VAL A 119 -2.62 10.13 -16.31
C VAL A 119 -1.56 9.03 -16.50
N HIS A 120 -0.98 8.97 -17.70
CA HIS A 120 -0.03 7.94 -18.11
C HIS A 120 1.40 8.43 -18.31
N GLY A 121 1.64 9.74 -18.38
CA GLY A 121 2.96 10.35 -18.67
C GLY A 121 3.83 10.72 -17.46
N PHE A 122 5.08 11.11 -17.74
CA PHE A 122 6.11 11.54 -16.77
C PHE A 122 5.69 12.71 -15.86
N ASP A 123 4.78 13.55 -16.35
CA ASP A 123 4.15 14.64 -15.60
C ASP A 123 3.55 14.19 -14.26
N ARG A 124 3.14 12.93 -14.16
CA ARG A 124 2.65 12.30 -12.93
C ARG A 124 3.68 12.30 -11.80
N ILE A 125 4.97 12.32 -12.12
CA ILE A 125 6.06 12.38 -11.13
C ILE A 125 6.49 13.83 -10.88
N THR A 126 6.59 14.65 -11.93
CA THR A 126 7.31 15.93 -11.86
C THR A 126 6.43 17.16 -11.66
N LYS A 127 5.16 17.15 -12.08
CA LYS A 127 4.31 18.35 -12.01
C LYS A 127 3.58 18.47 -10.68
N LEU A 128 3.97 19.43 -9.85
CA LEU A 128 3.32 19.73 -8.56
C LEU A 128 1.81 20.02 -8.70
N THR A 129 1.40 20.66 -9.80
CA THR A 129 -0.02 20.93 -10.10
C THR A 129 -0.84 19.64 -10.22
N TYR A 130 -0.29 18.63 -10.91
CA TYR A 130 -0.91 17.30 -11.02
C TYR A 130 -1.05 16.62 -9.65
N TRP A 131 -0.05 16.79 -8.77
CA TRP A 131 -0.09 16.24 -7.42
C TRP A 131 -1.20 16.87 -6.57
N LYS A 132 -1.31 18.21 -6.61
CA LYS A 132 -2.40 18.94 -5.94
C LYS A 132 -3.76 18.50 -6.45
N GLN A 133 -3.95 18.47 -7.76
CA GLN A 133 -5.21 18.02 -8.38
C GLN A 133 -5.55 16.57 -8.02
N THR A 134 -4.57 15.66 -8.01
CA THR A 134 -4.79 14.27 -7.58
C THR A 134 -5.25 14.22 -6.13
N LEU A 135 -4.59 14.95 -5.22
CA LEU A 135 -4.96 14.97 -3.80
C LEU A 135 -6.36 15.54 -3.58
N TYR A 136 -6.74 16.58 -4.33
CA TYR A 136 -8.08 17.17 -4.24
C TYR A 136 -9.15 16.23 -4.79
N GLY A 137 -8.90 15.59 -5.93
CA GLY A 137 -9.76 14.54 -6.46
C GLY A 137 -9.94 13.38 -5.48
N ARG A 138 -8.86 12.97 -4.79
CA ARG A 138 -8.93 11.98 -3.71
C ARG A 138 -9.80 12.46 -2.55
N GLY A 139 -9.67 13.72 -2.12
CA GLY A 139 -10.51 14.31 -1.08
C GLY A 139 -12.02 14.25 -1.40
N LEU A 140 -12.40 14.50 -2.66
CA LEU A 140 -13.79 14.36 -3.11
C LEU A 140 -14.28 12.91 -3.00
N HIS A 141 -13.51 11.95 -3.51
CA HIS A 141 -13.82 10.53 -3.35
C HIS A 141 -13.93 10.12 -1.88
N PHE A 142 -13.12 10.74 -1.00
CA PHE A 142 -13.19 10.45 0.43
C PHE A 142 -14.47 10.99 1.07
N LYS A 143 -14.89 12.21 0.71
CA LYS A 143 -16.17 12.79 1.17
C LYS A 143 -17.36 11.94 0.72
N GLU A 144 -17.37 11.49 -0.53
CA GLU A 144 -18.40 10.57 -1.03
C GLU A 144 -18.39 9.23 -0.31
N GLY A 145 -17.21 8.62 -0.12
CA GLY A 145 -17.08 7.35 0.59
C GLY A 145 -17.54 7.43 2.04
N LEU A 146 -17.22 8.52 2.74
CA LEU A 146 -17.74 8.78 4.09
C LEU A 146 -19.26 8.96 4.10
N ARG A 147 -19.82 9.66 3.11
CA ARG A 147 -21.28 9.83 2.98
C ARG A 147 -22.00 8.50 2.71
N GLU A 148 -21.38 7.59 1.99
CA GLU A 148 -21.92 6.23 1.83
C GLU A 148 -21.79 5.43 3.14
N PHE A 149 -20.62 5.47 3.79
CA PHE A 149 -20.40 4.80 5.07
C PHE A 149 -21.44 5.21 6.13
N THR A 150 -21.77 6.49 6.25
CA THR A 150 -22.74 6.97 7.26
C THR A 150 -24.15 6.43 7.07
N LYS A 151 -24.50 5.90 5.90
CA LYS A 151 -25.80 5.25 5.67
C LYS A 151 -25.90 3.88 6.34
N ALA A 152 -24.78 3.16 6.51
CA ALA A 152 -24.74 1.83 7.10
C ALA A 152 -23.43 1.62 7.89
N PRO A 153 -23.24 2.34 9.02
CA PRO A 153 -21.93 2.45 9.66
C PRO A 153 -21.51 1.21 10.45
N ILE A 154 -22.43 0.39 10.95
CA ILE A 154 -22.11 -0.72 11.86
C ILE A 154 -21.51 -1.91 11.09
N VAL A 155 -22.25 -2.49 10.14
CA VAL A 155 -21.89 -3.73 9.42
C VAL A 155 -21.40 -3.46 7.99
N GLY A 156 -21.43 -2.20 7.54
CA GLY A 156 -21.04 -1.81 6.18
C GLY A 156 -22.06 -2.24 5.14
N GLN A 157 -21.73 -2.00 3.88
CA GLN A 157 -22.59 -2.28 2.73
C GLN A 157 -22.15 -3.50 1.91
N GLY A 158 -21.07 -4.19 2.32
CA GLY A 158 -20.47 -5.28 1.57
C GLY A 158 -19.87 -4.84 0.23
N MET A 159 -19.56 -5.80 -0.64
CA MET A 159 -19.07 -5.54 -1.99
C MET A 159 -20.23 -5.10 -2.87
N ARG A 160 -20.36 -3.79 -3.14
CA ARG A 160 -21.35 -3.30 -4.10
C ARG A 160 -20.78 -3.37 -5.52
N THR A 161 -21.45 -4.14 -6.38
CA THR A 161 -21.31 -4.04 -7.83
C THR A 161 -22.12 -2.84 -8.30
N GLY A 162 -21.48 -1.67 -8.36
CA GLY A 162 -22.10 -0.46 -8.90
C GLY A 162 -21.91 -0.40 -10.41
N LYS A 163 -22.98 -0.18 -11.18
CA LYS A 163 -22.85 0.50 -12.48
C LYS A 163 -22.51 1.95 -12.17
N SER A 164 -21.22 2.28 -12.12
CA SER A 164 -20.80 3.68 -12.04
C SER A 164 -21.26 4.39 -13.31
N LYS A 165 -21.81 5.60 -13.19
CA LYS A 165 -22.20 6.47 -14.33
C LYS A 165 -21.01 6.77 -15.28
N TYR A 166 -19.79 6.40 -14.89
CA TYR A 166 -18.53 6.59 -15.61
C TYR A 166 -17.81 5.28 -15.97
N SER A 167 -18.41 4.12 -15.73
CA SER A 167 -17.83 2.82 -16.09
C SER A 167 -18.93 1.90 -16.59
N TRP A 168 -18.91 1.71 -17.90
CA TRP A 168 -19.56 0.59 -18.56
C TRP A 168 -18.77 -0.66 -18.15
N GLU A 169 -19.48 -1.72 -17.74
CA GLU A 169 -18.97 -2.94 -17.09
C GLU A 169 -18.89 -2.90 -15.56
N HIS A 170 -19.25 -4.03 -14.95
CA HIS A 170 -19.37 -4.27 -13.51
C HIS A 170 -18.03 -4.10 -12.78
N THR A 171 -17.62 -2.85 -12.55
CA THR A 171 -16.36 -2.54 -11.89
C THR A 171 -16.61 -2.25 -10.42
N TYR A 172 -15.96 -3.01 -9.53
CA TYR A 172 -15.97 -2.74 -8.09
C TYR A 172 -15.51 -1.29 -7.84
N PHE A 173 -16.31 -0.51 -7.11
CA PHE A 173 -15.95 0.88 -6.82
C PHE A 173 -14.85 0.91 -5.76
N THR A 174 -13.65 1.31 -6.15
CA THR A 174 -12.51 1.49 -5.24
C THR A 174 -12.49 2.94 -4.74
N TRP A 175 -12.68 3.14 -3.43
CA TRP A 175 -12.66 4.47 -2.81
C TRP A 175 -11.25 5.08 -2.74
N HIS A 176 -10.23 4.33 -3.21
CA HIS A 176 -8.84 4.76 -3.28
C HIS A 176 -8.27 5.27 -1.94
N SER A 177 -8.83 4.76 -0.84
CA SER A 177 -8.33 4.91 0.51
C SER A 177 -8.50 3.56 1.20
N PHE A 178 -7.39 3.05 1.71
CA PHE A 178 -7.37 1.85 2.53
C PHE A 178 -8.46 1.86 3.61
N ASN A 179 -8.59 2.95 4.37
CA ASN A 179 -9.55 3.00 5.48
C ASN A 179 -11.00 3.05 5.00
N LEU A 180 -11.29 3.85 3.96
CA LEU A 180 -12.67 3.98 3.46
C LEU A 180 -13.16 2.71 2.79
N GLU A 181 -12.29 1.99 2.08
CA GLU A 181 -12.69 0.70 1.50
C GLU A 181 -13.14 -0.27 2.60
N TRP A 182 -12.39 -0.37 3.71
CA TRP A 182 -12.77 -1.23 4.83
C TRP A 182 -14.01 -0.73 5.59
N LEU A 183 -14.13 0.58 5.81
CA LEU A 183 -15.28 1.18 6.49
C LEU A 183 -16.56 1.03 5.66
N VAL A 184 -16.52 1.29 4.36
CA VAL A 184 -17.68 1.14 3.48
C VAL A 184 -18.05 -0.34 3.32
N PHE A 185 -17.07 -1.23 3.16
CA PHE A 185 -17.29 -2.66 2.97
C PHE A 185 -17.80 -3.36 4.25
N GLY A 186 -17.06 -3.25 5.35
CA GLY A 186 -17.30 -4.02 6.57
C GLY A 186 -17.85 -3.22 7.75
N GLY A 187 -18.04 -1.90 7.60
CA GLY A 187 -18.47 -1.03 8.67
C GLY A 187 -17.43 -0.90 9.78
N ILE A 188 -17.86 -0.36 10.92
CA ILE A 188 -17.05 -0.26 12.13
C ILE A 188 -16.61 -1.65 12.59
N VAL A 189 -17.52 -2.64 12.56
CA VAL A 189 -17.21 -4.00 13.03
C VAL A 189 -16.11 -4.63 12.18
N GLY A 190 -16.26 -4.62 10.85
CA GLY A 190 -15.26 -5.17 9.95
C GLY A 190 -13.93 -4.43 10.03
N TYR A 191 -13.96 -3.10 10.13
CA TYR A 191 -12.75 -2.29 10.31
C TYR A 191 -12.00 -2.63 11.61
N LEU A 192 -12.73 -2.79 12.72
CA LEU A 192 -12.14 -3.16 14.01
C LEU A 192 -11.58 -4.58 14.00
N LEU A 193 -12.32 -5.55 13.44
CA LEU A 193 -11.84 -6.93 13.30
C LEU A 193 -10.57 -7.00 12.46
N TYR A 194 -10.56 -6.34 11.32
CA TYR A 194 -9.39 -6.28 10.45
C TYR A 194 -8.20 -5.60 11.11
N SER A 195 -8.43 -4.46 11.77
CA SER A 195 -7.39 -3.76 12.55
C SER A 195 -6.84 -4.63 13.68
N ALA A 196 -7.70 -5.38 14.37
CA ALA A 196 -7.30 -6.31 15.41
C ALA A 196 -6.41 -7.45 14.85
N VAL A 197 -6.77 -8.03 13.70
CA VAL A 197 -5.95 -9.07 13.04
C VAL A 197 -4.58 -8.54 12.63
N LEU A 198 -4.53 -7.36 12.01
CA LEU A 198 -3.27 -6.71 11.63
C LEU A 198 -2.40 -6.39 12.85
N LEU A 199 -2.97 -5.74 13.86
CA LEU A 199 -2.23 -5.36 15.07
C LEU A 199 -1.75 -6.59 15.85
N SER A 200 -2.57 -7.62 15.96
CA SER A 200 -2.19 -8.90 16.58
C SER A 200 -1.03 -9.55 15.82
N SER A 201 -1.11 -9.60 14.48
CA SER A 201 -0.04 -10.14 13.64
C SER A 201 1.26 -9.37 13.79
N PHE A 202 1.20 -8.03 13.78
CA PHE A 202 2.37 -7.16 13.97
C PHE A 202 2.96 -7.26 15.39
N ARG A 203 2.12 -7.46 16.41
CA ARG A 203 2.57 -7.69 17.78
C ARG A 203 3.28 -9.03 17.92
N ALA A 204 2.67 -10.10 17.41
CA ALA A 204 3.22 -11.46 17.47
C ALA A 204 4.54 -11.56 16.70
N ALA A 205 4.56 -11.18 15.42
CA ALA A 205 5.76 -11.23 14.59
C ALA A 205 6.81 -10.19 14.99
N GLY A 206 6.38 -9.03 15.52
CA GLY A 206 7.27 -7.97 15.98
C GLY A 206 8.20 -8.38 17.12
N LYS A 207 7.79 -9.37 17.94
CA LYS A 207 8.65 -9.97 18.98
C LYS A 207 9.91 -10.59 18.36
N TYR A 208 9.73 -11.33 17.26
CA TYR A 208 10.80 -12.04 16.58
C TYR A 208 11.64 -11.14 15.67
N ALA A 209 11.05 -10.07 15.14
CA ALA A 209 11.71 -9.12 14.24
C ALA A 209 12.95 -8.42 14.83
N ARG A 210 13.11 -8.40 16.16
CA ARG A 210 14.32 -7.86 16.82
C ARG A 210 15.57 -8.64 16.43
N GLN A 211 15.44 -9.96 16.32
CA GLN A 211 16.54 -10.89 16.12
C GLN A 211 16.56 -11.44 14.69
N ASP A 212 15.39 -11.62 14.07
CA ASP A 212 15.26 -12.20 12.74
C ASP A 212 15.07 -11.13 11.64
N LYS A 213 16.00 -11.09 10.67
CA LYS A 213 15.97 -10.16 9.53
C LYS A 213 14.79 -10.42 8.60
N MET A 214 14.40 -11.68 8.43
CA MET A 214 13.32 -12.06 7.52
C MET A 214 11.96 -11.59 8.07
N ALA A 215 11.67 -11.87 9.34
CA ALA A 215 10.47 -11.38 10.03
C ALA A 215 10.35 -9.86 9.97
N ALA A 216 11.45 -9.13 10.22
CA ALA A 216 11.46 -7.67 10.12
C ALA A 216 11.18 -7.18 8.69
N THR A 217 11.73 -7.86 7.69
CA THR A 217 11.54 -7.52 6.27
C THR A 217 10.11 -7.79 5.79
N ILE A 218 9.51 -8.90 6.21
CA ILE A 218 8.11 -9.22 5.90
C ILE A 218 7.16 -8.15 6.46
N LEU A 219 7.35 -7.76 7.72
CA LEU A 219 6.56 -6.70 8.35
C LEU A 219 6.76 -5.35 7.67
N LEU A 220 7.99 -5.04 7.26
CA LEU A 220 8.30 -3.84 6.48
C LEU A 220 7.58 -3.84 5.13
N ALA A 221 7.57 -4.97 4.42
CA ALA A 221 6.89 -5.11 3.13
C ALA A 221 5.39 -4.86 3.26
N ILE A 222 4.73 -5.48 4.26
CA ILE A 222 3.32 -5.22 4.55
C ILE A 222 3.11 -3.73 4.85
N THR A 223 3.96 -3.13 5.67
CA THR A 223 3.88 -1.69 6.02
C THR A 223 3.95 -0.80 4.78
N LEU A 224 4.89 -1.04 3.86
CA LEU A 224 5.02 -0.22 2.65
C LEU A 224 3.85 -0.41 1.68
N ILE A 225 3.30 -1.62 1.58
CA ILE A 225 2.09 -1.86 0.79
C ILE A 225 0.92 -1.06 1.38
N LEU A 226 0.72 -1.12 2.71
CA LEU A 226 -0.37 -0.38 3.36
C LEU A 226 -0.20 1.15 3.26
N ILE A 227 1.03 1.67 3.34
CA ILE A 227 1.32 3.10 3.08
C ILE A 227 0.89 3.48 1.66
N ASN A 228 1.19 2.64 0.67
CA ASN A 228 0.76 2.89 -0.70
C ASN A 228 -0.77 2.83 -0.84
N SER A 229 -1.40 1.86 -0.18
CA SER A 229 -2.86 1.69 -0.16
C SER A 229 -3.61 2.83 0.55
N ALA A 230 -2.96 3.59 1.44
CA ALA A 230 -3.57 4.75 2.09
C ALA A 230 -4.04 5.82 1.07
N THR A 231 -3.35 5.92 -0.07
CA THR A 231 -3.66 6.92 -1.12
C THR A 231 -4.15 6.32 -2.43
N ASN A 232 -4.00 5.01 -2.60
CA ASN A 232 -4.42 4.31 -3.81
C ASN A 232 -5.56 3.33 -3.57
N GLY A 233 -5.94 2.99 -2.35
CA GLY A 233 -6.86 1.89 -2.03
C GLY A 233 -6.11 0.56 -1.86
N ILE A 234 -6.64 -0.32 -1.02
CA ILE A 234 -6.07 -1.67 -0.80
C ILE A 234 -6.55 -2.66 -1.83
N MET A 235 -7.76 -2.44 -2.38
CA MET A 235 -8.36 -3.31 -3.40
C MET A 235 -7.77 -3.08 -4.80
N HIS A 236 -6.74 -2.24 -4.93
CA HIS A 236 -6.04 -2.05 -6.19
C HIS A 236 -5.06 -3.16 -6.46
N GLY A 237 -5.42 -3.98 -7.45
CA GLY A 237 -4.48 -4.92 -8.04
C GLY A 237 -4.09 -6.02 -7.07
N MET A 238 -2.80 -6.35 -7.01
CA MET A 238 -2.26 -7.44 -6.18
C MET A 238 -1.92 -7.05 -4.73
N MET A 239 -2.14 -5.80 -4.32
CA MET A 239 -1.86 -5.37 -2.95
C MET A 239 -2.52 -6.22 -1.84
N PRO A 240 -3.83 -6.56 -1.91
CA PRO A 240 -4.46 -7.30 -0.82
C PRO A 240 -3.91 -8.73 -0.76
N TYR A 241 -3.75 -9.38 -1.92
CA TYR A 241 -3.14 -10.71 -2.02
C TYR A 241 -1.71 -10.74 -1.48
N ALA A 242 -0.87 -9.77 -1.85
CA ALA A 242 0.49 -9.65 -1.34
C ALA A 242 0.51 -9.49 0.18
N VAL A 243 -0.38 -8.66 0.74
CA VAL A 243 -0.50 -8.50 2.21
C VAL A 243 -0.88 -9.82 2.87
N PHE A 244 -1.88 -10.54 2.36
CA PHE A 244 -2.29 -11.83 2.94
C PHE A 244 -1.18 -12.89 2.86
N ILE A 245 -0.51 -13.01 1.71
CA ILE A 245 0.62 -13.93 1.54
C ILE A 245 1.74 -13.60 2.54
N LEU A 246 2.11 -12.32 2.66
CA LEU A 246 3.14 -11.87 3.60
C LEU A 246 2.73 -12.08 5.06
N LEU A 247 1.46 -11.88 5.42
CA LEU A 247 0.95 -12.23 6.75
C LEU A 247 1.10 -13.74 7.02
N GLY A 248 0.76 -14.58 6.04
CA GLY A 248 0.98 -16.03 6.12
C GLY A 248 2.46 -16.39 6.35
N PHE A 249 3.38 -15.81 5.58
CA PHE A 249 4.82 -15.99 5.77
C PHE A 249 5.29 -15.49 7.14
N SER A 250 4.76 -14.37 7.61
CA SER A 250 5.08 -13.81 8.93
C SER A 250 4.71 -14.78 10.06
N GLN A 251 3.51 -15.35 9.98
CA GLN A 251 3.02 -16.33 10.97
C GLN A 251 3.83 -17.63 10.91
N SER A 252 4.11 -18.14 9.71
CA SER A 252 4.93 -19.35 9.52
C SER A 252 6.34 -19.18 10.11
N ARG A 253 7.01 -18.05 9.78
CA ARG A 253 8.33 -17.73 10.33
C ARG A 253 8.31 -17.56 11.85
N GLY A 254 7.26 -16.96 12.39
CA GLY A 254 7.06 -16.84 13.85
C GLY A 254 6.98 -18.21 14.54
N ARG A 255 6.26 -19.17 13.96
CA ARG A 255 6.18 -20.55 14.48
C ARG A 255 7.53 -21.27 14.42
N GLU A 256 8.24 -21.16 13.31
CA GLU A 256 9.58 -21.74 13.15
C GLU A 256 10.55 -21.22 14.23
N LEU A 257 10.55 -19.90 14.46
CA LEU A 257 11.40 -19.27 15.49
C LEU A 257 11.00 -19.65 16.91
N GLN A 258 9.71 -19.94 17.15
CA GLN A 258 9.23 -20.43 18.44
C GLN A 258 9.70 -21.87 18.72
N MET A 259 9.57 -22.76 17.74
CA MET A 259 9.99 -24.16 17.85
C MET A 259 11.51 -24.28 18.01
N ASN A 260 12.27 -23.41 17.34
CA ASN A 260 13.73 -23.37 17.45
C ASN A 260 14.23 -22.57 18.66
N SER A 261 13.35 -22.12 19.56
CA SER A 261 13.76 -21.40 20.76
C SER A 261 14.30 -22.36 21.83
N PRO A 262 15.35 -21.99 22.58
CA PRO A 262 15.94 -22.86 23.62
C PRO A 262 14.96 -23.27 24.73
N VAL A 263 13.86 -22.54 24.88
CA VAL A 263 12.79 -22.79 25.87
C VAL A 263 11.84 -23.88 25.39
N ALA A 264 11.69 -24.08 24.08
CA ALA A 264 10.84 -25.13 23.49
C ALA A 264 11.55 -26.50 23.37
N GLN A 265 12.86 -26.53 23.62
CA GLN A 265 13.68 -27.75 23.60
C GLN A 265 13.90 -28.36 25.00
N ARG A 266 13.18 -27.86 26.01
CA ARG A 266 13.13 -28.40 27.37
C ARG A 266 11.74 -28.94 27.64
#